data_AF-A0A9P5BTW3-F1
#
_entry.id   AF-A0A9P5BTW3-F1
#
_cell.length_a   1.000
_cell.length_b   1.000
_cell.length_c   1.000
_cell.angle_alpha   90.00
_cell.angle_beta   90.00
_cell.angle_gamma   90.00
#
_symmetry.space_group_name_H-M   'P 1'
#
loop_
_entity.id
_entity.type
_entity.pdbx_description
1 polymer ?
#
loop_
_entity_poly.entity_id
_entity_poly.type
_entity_poly.pdbx_seq_one_letter_code
_entity_poly.pdbx_strand_id
1 'polypeptide(L)'
;MMCYMRIFQKFEKQLSIALHVPVNLQGAEEEQVFVVQYDADNQRNRHPAALNSAPVHISNDRLEELARHTEPETTTMTLNLKQPAPVWCPLDQVMTPQSTLADVIAFGELVQLAKATIVHLVFDYKWLSDIQQASIQRLVKGKVSLAGYPLAKNLARDWEVKDWTHFAPAPAPALPEASKKRERPVSSSTSSPPPTKRAILEDSNAPSPTEVASSPPEYAKPDSEADFQTQAIRHVVDRELPTLLPAALTAVLPSVFAAPGPHTNSFDSDASTFPKMQLTAAGAALIPHLLTHLRPQMQDIQDRALSRTRTQRETAEMEFEEDVDNKKAELHEITERGIMELERAVAHTTDQVRHDLDDECENISGGKET
;
A
#
# COMPACT_ATOMS: atom_id res chain seq x y z
N MET A 1 -11.20 -3.64 0.55
CA MET A 1 -9.87 -3.07 0.26
C MET A 1 -9.70 -2.68 -1.21
N MET A 2 -9.26 -1.44 -1.48
CA MET A 2 -8.69 -1.04 -2.79
C MET A 2 -7.17 -1.22 -2.74
N CYS A 3 -6.56 -1.67 -3.83
CA CYS A 3 -5.12 -1.88 -3.93
C CYS A 3 -4.64 -1.62 -5.35
N TYR A 4 -3.34 -1.41 -5.53
CA TYR A 4 -2.73 -1.30 -6.86
C TYR A 4 -2.12 -2.63 -7.26
N MET A 5 -2.49 -3.13 -8.43
CA MET A 5 -1.96 -4.39 -8.95
C MET A 5 -0.78 -4.11 -9.89
N ARG A 6 0.36 -4.77 -9.66
CA ARG A 6 1.49 -4.84 -10.59
C ARG A 6 1.71 -6.28 -11.04
N ILE A 7 2.07 -6.45 -12.31
CA ILE A 7 2.32 -7.76 -12.92
C ILE A 7 3.78 -7.79 -13.34
N PHE A 8 4.56 -8.64 -12.67
CA PHE A 8 5.99 -8.83 -12.95
C PHE A 8 6.18 -10.08 -13.79
N GLN A 9 6.89 -9.96 -14.91
CA GLN A 9 7.12 -11.07 -15.82
C GLN A 9 8.53 -11.05 -16.40
N LYS A 10 9.07 -12.23 -16.73
CA LYS A 10 10.38 -12.36 -17.37
C LYS A 10 10.47 -13.59 -18.27
N PHE A 11 10.94 -13.39 -19.50
CA PHE A 11 11.24 -14.44 -20.49
C PHE A 11 10.19 -15.55 -20.58
N GLU A 12 8.91 -15.17 -20.57
CA GLU A 12 7.73 -16.05 -20.67
C GLU A 12 7.54 -17.13 -19.60
N LYS A 13 8.54 -17.38 -18.76
CA LYS A 13 8.58 -18.49 -17.80
C LYS A 13 8.41 -18.03 -16.35
N GLN A 14 8.52 -16.74 -16.09
CA GLN A 14 8.36 -16.16 -14.76
C GLN A 14 7.20 -15.19 -14.75
N LEU A 15 6.34 -15.32 -13.74
CA LEU A 15 5.19 -14.44 -13.52
C LEU A 15 4.88 -14.35 -12.03
N SER A 16 4.73 -13.11 -11.55
CA SER A 16 4.20 -12.82 -10.22
C SER A 16 3.23 -11.65 -10.31
N ILE A 17 2.19 -11.71 -9.48
CA ILE A 17 1.24 -10.60 -9.30
C ILE A 17 1.52 -10.01 -7.93
N ALA A 18 1.73 -8.71 -7.85
CA ALA A 18 1.97 -8.00 -6.62
C ALA A 18 0.83 -7.02 -6.35
N LEU A 19 0.27 -7.06 -5.15
CA LEU A 19 -0.74 -6.11 -4.70
C LEU A 19 -0.12 -5.14 -3.72
N HIS A 20 -0.09 -3.87 -4.11
CA HIS A 20 0.33 -2.77 -3.26
C HIS A 20 -0.88 -2.31 -2.45
N VAL A 21 -0.82 -2.57 -1.14
CA VAL A 21 -1.87 -2.28 -0.19
C VAL A 21 -1.39 -1.14 0.70
N PRO A 22 -1.97 0.06 0.56
CA PRO A 22 -1.53 1.19 1.33
C PRO A 22 -2.26 1.18 2.70
N VAL A 23 -1.53 1.46 3.78
CA VAL A 23 -1.99 1.39 5.16
C VAL A 23 -1.34 2.48 6.02
N ASN A 24 -2.12 3.12 6.88
CA ASN A 24 -1.58 4.08 7.85
C ASN A 24 -1.10 3.38 9.12
N LEU A 25 0.20 3.50 9.44
CA LEU A 25 0.82 2.95 10.64
C LEU A 25 0.97 4.02 11.72
N GLN A 26 0.97 3.58 12.98
CA GLN A 26 1.22 4.43 14.13
C GLN A 26 2.66 4.96 14.10
N GLY A 27 2.81 6.28 14.17
CA GLY A 27 4.12 6.96 14.11
C GLY A 27 4.63 7.22 12.70
N ALA A 28 3.97 6.70 11.66
CA ALA A 28 4.22 7.10 10.29
C ALA A 28 3.41 8.38 9.97
N GLU A 29 4.07 9.37 9.37
CA GLU A 29 3.41 10.59 8.89
C GLU A 29 2.69 10.38 7.56
N GLU A 30 3.21 9.45 6.75
CA GLU A 30 2.70 9.12 5.44
C GLU A 30 2.18 7.68 5.41
N GLU A 31 1.26 7.43 4.49
CA GLU A 31 0.71 6.10 4.23
C GLU A 31 1.82 5.14 3.79
N GLN A 32 1.90 3.99 4.45
CA GLN A 32 2.92 2.98 4.17
C GLN A 32 2.35 1.95 3.21
N VAL A 33 3.12 1.59 2.19
CA VAL A 33 2.70 0.59 1.21
C VAL A 33 3.21 -0.78 1.65
N PHE A 34 2.35 -1.78 1.62
CA PHE A 34 2.70 -3.20 1.77
C PHE A 34 2.56 -3.89 0.43
N VAL A 35 3.40 -4.89 0.13
CA VAL A 35 3.29 -5.65 -1.11
C VAL A 35 2.98 -7.11 -0.82
N VAL A 36 1.80 -7.58 -1.21
CA VAL A 36 1.43 -9.00 -1.14
C VAL A 36 1.76 -9.66 -2.48
N GLN A 37 2.69 -10.62 -2.47
CA GLN A 37 3.20 -11.26 -3.69
C GLN A 37 2.55 -12.63 -3.95
N TYR A 38 1.97 -12.78 -5.13
CA TYR A 38 1.37 -14.01 -5.63
C TYR A 38 2.19 -14.58 -6.77
N ASP A 39 3.04 -15.55 -6.46
CA ASP A 39 3.87 -16.23 -7.45
C ASP A 39 3.10 -17.28 -8.23
N ALA A 40 3.41 -17.42 -9.52
CA ALA A 40 2.75 -18.40 -10.38
C ALA A 40 3.03 -19.85 -9.97
N ASP A 41 4.19 -20.14 -9.38
CA ASP A 41 4.53 -21.49 -8.87
C ASP A 41 3.82 -21.83 -7.55
N ASN A 42 3.30 -20.82 -6.83
CA ASN A 42 2.46 -21.00 -5.65
C ASN A 42 1.01 -21.39 -6.03
N GLN A 43 0.65 -21.55 -7.30
CA GLN A 43 -0.71 -21.98 -7.67
C GLN A 43 -0.94 -23.48 -7.50
N ARG A 44 -2.15 -23.87 -7.08
CA ARG A 44 -2.57 -25.28 -7.01
C ARG A 44 -2.81 -25.83 -8.41
N ASN A 45 -1.97 -26.77 -8.84
CA ASN A 45 -2.05 -27.42 -10.15
C ASN A 45 -3.44 -28.01 -10.50
N ARG A 46 -4.24 -28.41 -9.49
CA ARG A 46 -5.57 -29.00 -9.70
C ARG A 46 -6.67 -27.99 -10.02
N HIS A 47 -6.49 -26.74 -9.59
CA HIS A 47 -7.45 -25.66 -9.78
C HIS A 47 -6.67 -24.43 -10.23
N PRO A 48 -6.34 -24.32 -11.53
CA PRO A 48 -5.61 -23.17 -12.04
C PRO A 48 -6.40 -21.89 -11.76
N ALA A 49 -5.73 -20.75 -11.86
CA ALA A 49 -6.42 -19.48 -11.82
C ALA A 49 -7.59 -19.47 -12.81
N ALA A 50 -8.70 -18.85 -12.43
CA ALA A 50 -9.88 -18.73 -13.28
C ALA A 50 -10.15 -17.26 -13.57
N LEU A 51 -10.55 -16.96 -14.80
CA LEU A 51 -10.96 -15.62 -15.22
C LEU A 51 -12.45 -15.65 -15.52
N ASN A 52 -13.24 -14.87 -14.79
CA ASN A 52 -14.69 -14.80 -14.92
C ASN A 52 -15.10 -13.36 -15.21
N SER A 53 -15.91 -13.15 -16.25
CA SER A 53 -16.45 -11.81 -16.58
C SER A 53 -17.55 -11.34 -15.64
N ALA A 54 -18.07 -12.22 -14.77
CA ALA A 54 -19.05 -11.84 -13.75
C ALA A 54 -18.32 -11.39 -12.47
N PRO A 55 -18.46 -10.12 -12.04
CA PRO A 55 -17.89 -9.67 -10.78
C PRO A 55 -18.54 -10.44 -9.63
N VAL A 56 -17.71 -10.99 -8.73
CA VAL A 56 -18.16 -11.47 -7.42
C VAL A 56 -18.78 -10.27 -6.68
N HIS A 57 -19.82 -10.48 -5.85
CA HIS A 57 -20.60 -9.45 -5.14
C HIS A 57 -19.81 -8.19 -4.72
N ILE A 58 -19.71 -7.23 -5.63
CA ILE A 58 -19.09 -5.91 -5.44
C ILE A 58 -20.18 -4.88 -5.67
N SER A 59 -20.24 -3.84 -4.83
CA SER A 59 -21.20 -2.75 -5.00
C SER A 59 -20.93 -1.98 -6.29
N ASN A 60 -21.98 -1.44 -6.91
CA ASN A 60 -21.84 -0.66 -8.14
C ASN A 60 -20.89 0.53 -7.96
N ASP A 61 -20.92 1.22 -6.82
CA ASP A 61 -20.01 2.32 -6.51
C ASP A 61 -18.52 1.93 -6.66
N ARG A 62 -18.16 0.72 -6.24
CA ARG A 62 -16.78 0.20 -6.37
C ARG A 62 -16.46 -0.23 -7.80
N LEU A 63 -17.45 -0.70 -8.56
CA LEU A 63 -17.28 -0.99 -9.99
C LEU A 63 -17.06 0.30 -10.78
N GLU A 64 -17.75 1.38 -10.43
CA GLU A 64 -17.56 2.71 -11.01
C GLU A 64 -16.17 3.28 -10.69
N GLU A 65 -15.66 3.09 -9.47
CA GLU A 65 -14.28 3.45 -9.11
C GLU A 65 -13.21 2.67 -9.91
N LEU A 66 -13.52 1.43 -10.30
CA LEU A 66 -12.62 0.59 -11.12
C LEU A 66 -12.70 0.92 -12.62
N ALA A 67 -13.81 1.49 -13.08
CA ALA A 67 -14.05 1.82 -14.49
C ALA A 67 -13.23 3.04 -14.91
N ARG A 68 -12.08 2.80 -15.56
CA ARG A 68 -11.19 3.89 -16.03
C ARG A 68 -11.51 4.37 -17.45
N HIS A 69 -12.30 3.62 -18.20
CA HIS A 69 -12.67 3.90 -19.59
C HIS A 69 -14.18 4.04 -19.79
N THR A 70 -14.57 4.52 -20.97
CA THR A 70 -15.97 4.60 -21.42
C THR A 70 -16.64 3.22 -21.53
N GLU A 71 -15.85 2.16 -21.73
CA GLU A 71 -16.34 0.77 -21.85
C GLU A 71 -15.48 -0.20 -21.03
N PRO A 72 -15.55 -0.15 -19.69
CA PRO A 72 -14.74 -0.99 -18.82
C PRO A 72 -15.10 -2.47 -19.00
N GLU A 73 -14.11 -3.36 -18.91
CA GLU A 73 -14.31 -4.80 -18.90
C GLU A 73 -13.92 -5.38 -17.55
N THR A 74 -14.81 -5.19 -16.57
CA THR A 74 -14.57 -5.67 -15.20
C THR A 74 -14.52 -7.19 -15.19
N THR A 75 -13.38 -7.71 -14.78
CA THR A 75 -13.11 -9.14 -14.76
C THR A 75 -12.65 -9.57 -13.38
N THR A 76 -13.13 -10.72 -12.92
CA THR A 76 -12.67 -11.35 -11.69
C THR A 76 -11.69 -12.46 -11.99
N MET A 77 -10.46 -12.33 -11.50
CA MET A 77 -9.47 -13.39 -11.47
C MET A 77 -9.47 -14.07 -10.11
N THR A 78 -9.62 -15.39 -10.08
CA THR A 78 -9.52 -16.19 -8.86
C THR A 78 -8.18 -16.89 -8.82
N LEU A 79 -7.37 -16.65 -7.79
CA LEU A 79 -6.08 -17.29 -7.55
C LEU A 79 -6.25 -18.36 -6.46
N ASN A 80 -5.88 -19.60 -6.76
CA ASN A 80 -5.88 -20.71 -5.80
C ASN A 80 -4.44 -21.08 -5.42
N LEU A 81 -4.04 -20.77 -4.19
CA LEU A 81 -2.67 -20.85 -3.71
C LEU A 81 -2.40 -22.16 -2.93
N LYS A 82 -1.16 -22.65 -2.98
CA LYS A 82 -0.68 -23.79 -2.18
C LYS A 82 -0.47 -23.37 -0.73
N GLN A 83 0.12 -22.18 -0.52
CA GLN A 83 0.39 -21.57 0.78
C GLN A 83 0.02 -20.09 0.78
N PRO A 84 -0.21 -19.48 1.97
CA PRO A 84 -0.38 -18.03 2.11
C PRO A 84 0.72 -17.22 1.42
N ALA A 85 0.39 -16.03 0.97
CA ALA A 85 1.31 -15.16 0.25
C ALA A 85 2.29 -14.46 1.23
N PRO A 86 3.58 -14.34 0.87
CA PRO A 86 4.51 -13.50 1.61
C PRO A 86 4.12 -12.02 1.48
N VAL A 87 4.45 -11.24 2.51
CA VAL A 87 4.22 -9.79 2.54
C VAL A 87 5.55 -9.07 2.62
N TRP A 88 5.81 -8.17 1.67
CA TRP A 88 6.92 -7.24 1.74
C TRP A 88 6.50 -6.03 2.55
N CYS A 89 7.33 -5.67 3.52
CA CYS A 89 7.12 -4.56 4.43
C CYS A 89 8.27 -3.57 4.34
N PRO A 90 8.03 -2.27 4.57
CA PRO A 90 9.11 -1.32 4.80
C PRO A 90 10.01 -1.74 5.96
N LEU A 91 11.33 -1.55 5.81
CA LEU A 91 12.32 -1.89 6.82
C LEU A 91 12.16 -1.05 8.11
N ASP A 92 12.45 -1.64 9.27
CA ASP A 92 12.57 -0.98 10.59
C ASP A 92 11.33 -0.18 11.08
N GLN A 93 10.15 -0.44 10.51
CA GLN A 93 8.92 0.23 10.92
C GLN A 93 8.11 -0.56 11.96
N VAL A 94 7.42 0.18 12.83
CA VAL A 94 6.48 -0.39 13.80
C VAL A 94 5.22 -0.83 13.05
N MET A 95 4.95 -2.13 13.05
CA MET A 95 3.82 -2.77 12.36
C MET A 95 2.51 -2.67 13.16
N THR A 96 2.22 -1.50 13.73
CA THR A 96 0.96 -1.23 14.43
C THR A 96 0.14 -0.25 13.60
N PRO A 97 -1.11 -0.56 13.24
CA PRO A 97 -1.96 0.39 12.54
C PRO A 97 -2.22 1.64 13.40
N GLN A 98 -2.54 2.76 12.75
CA GLN A 98 -3.13 3.92 13.41
C GLN A 98 -4.35 3.51 14.25
N SER A 99 -4.63 4.25 15.33
CA SER A 99 -5.71 3.92 16.27
C SER A 99 -7.12 4.20 15.73
N THR A 100 -7.25 4.71 14.50
CA THR A 100 -8.55 4.93 13.88
C THR A 100 -9.19 3.59 13.50
N LEU A 101 -10.53 3.52 13.61
CA LEU A 101 -11.26 2.30 13.27
C LEU A 101 -11.04 1.87 11.81
N ALA A 102 -10.96 2.83 10.89
CA ALA A 102 -10.76 2.56 9.47
C ALA A 102 -9.38 1.91 9.21
N ASP A 103 -8.32 2.42 9.83
CA ASP A 103 -6.96 1.90 9.66
C ASP A 103 -6.80 0.51 10.29
N VAL A 104 -7.43 0.27 11.44
CA VAL A 104 -7.46 -1.06 12.07
C VAL A 104 -8.18 -2.07 11.17
N ILE A 105 -9.29 -1.69 10.54
CA ILE A 105 -10.01 -2.54 9.59
C ILE A 105 -9.14 -2.80 8.36
N ALA A 106 -8.56 -1.76 7.75
CA ALA A 106 -7.72 -1.90 6.56
C ALA A 106 -6.50 -2.81 6.81
N PHE A 107 -5.82 -2.64 7.95
CA PHE A 107 -4.74 -3.53 8.35
C PHE A 107 -5.24 -4.97 8.58
N GLY A 108 -6.42 -5.14 9.18
CA GLY A 108 -7.09 -6.43 9.29
C GLY A 108 -7.36 -7.08 7.92
N GLU A 109 -7.82 -6.31 6.94
CA GLU A 109 -8.02 -6.76 5.55
C GLU A 109 -6.70 -7.17 4.89
N LEU A 110 -5.60 -6.43 5.10
CA LEU A 110 -4.26 -6.80 4.64
C LEU A 110 -3.83 -8.17 5.20
N VAL A 111 -4.01 -8.40 6.51
CA VAL A 111 -3.66 -9.67 7.15
C VAL A 111 -4.52 -10.82 6.61
N GLN A 112 -5.83 -10.58 6.42
CA GLN A 112 -6.72 -11.57 5.82
C GLN A 112 -6.31 -11.90 4.38
N LEU A 113 -5.95 -10.89 3.60
CA LEU A 113 -5.48 -11.04 2.22
C LEU A 113 -4.20 -11.89 2.18
N ALA A 114 -3.20 -11.56 3.01
CA ALA A 114 -1.94 -12.32 3.09
C ALA A 114 -2.15 -13.78 3.51
N LYS A 115 -3.07 -14.03 4.45
CA LYS A 115 -3.41 -15.37 4.95
C LYS A 115 -4.24 -16.20 3.96
N ALA A 116 -4.96 -15.55 3.04
CA ALA A 116 -5.88 -16.23 2.14
C ALA A 116 -5.14 -17.16 1.18
N THR A 117 -5.73 -18.34 0.95
CA THR A 117 -5.27 -19.28 -0.09
C THR A 117 -6.18 -19.28 -1.31
N ILE A 118 -7.29 -18.55 -1.25
CA ILE A 118 -8.18 -18.28 -2.37
C ILE A 118 -8.35 -16.77 -2.39
N VAL A 119 -7.91 -16.13 -3.47
CA VAL A 119 -7.96 -14.67 -3.61
C VAL A 119 -8.74 -14.33 -4.87
N HIS A 120 -9.70 -13.43 -4.75
CA HIS A 120 -10.47 -12.91 -5.87
C HIS A 120 -10.01 -11.48 -6.15
N LEU A 121 -9.44 -11.25 -7.32
CA LEU A 121 -8.98 -9.95 -7.80
C LEU A 121 -9.97 -9.44 -8.83
N VAL A 122 -10.50 -8.24 -8.63
CA VAL A 122 -11.42 -7.61 -9.57
C VAL A 122 -10.77 -6.35 -10.12
N PHE A 123 -10.68 -6.28 -11.44
CA PHE A 123 -9.99 -5.20 -12.15
C PHE A 123 -10.58 -5.02 -13.55
N ASP A 124 -10.35 -3.85 -14.14
CA ASP A 124 -10.68 -3.58 -15.55
C ASP A 124 -9.65 -4.26 -16.46
N TYR A 125 -10.04 -5.33 -17.14
CA TYR A 125 -9.14 -6.15 -17.94
C TYR A 125 -8.63 -5.41 -19.19
N LYS A 126 -9.46 -4.55 -19.79
CA LYS A 126 -9.08 -3.73 -20.95
C LYS A 126 -8.01 -2.68 -20.63
N TRP A 127 -7.83 -2.37 -19.35
CA TRP A 127 -6.81 -1.41 -18.92
C TRP A 127 -5.40 -2.02 -18.82
N LEU A 128 -5.29 -3.35 -18.91
CA LEU A 128 -4.00 -4.03 -18.99
C LEU A 128 -3.44 -3.96 -20.41
N SER A 129 -2.11 -3.87 -20.54
CA SER A 129 -1.46 -3.98 -21.85
C SER A 129 -1.66 -5.36 -22.47
N ASP A 130 -1.59 -5.49 -23.79
CA ASP A 130 -1.75 -6.78 -24.49
C ASP A 130 -0.79 -7.85 -23.93
N ILE A 131 0.41 -7.44 -23.55
CA ILE A 131 1.42 -8.30 -22.93
C ILE A 131 0.96 -8.80 -21.55
N GLN A 132 0.46 -7.91 -20.70
CA GLN A 132 -0.07 -8.27 -19.38
C GLN A 132 -1.31 -9.16 -19.49
N GLN A 133 -2.21 -8.86 -20.43
CA GLN A 133 -3.37 -9.69 -20.75
C GLN A 133 -2.94 -11.10 -21.17
N ALA A 134 -1.98 -11.22 -22.09
CA ALA A 134 -1.44 -12.50 -22.53
C ALA A 134 -0.83 -13.32 -21.38
N SER A 135 -0.15 -12.65 -20.44
CA SER A 135 0.42 -13.29 -19.26
C SER A 135 -0.62 -13.77 -18.26
N ILE A 136 -1.68 -12.99 -18.00
CA ILE A 136 -2.83 -13.47 -17.20
C ILE A 136 -3.48 -14.67 -17.88
N GLN A 137 -3.70 -14.62 -19.19
CA GLN A 137 -4.27 -15.74 -19.95
C GLN A 137 -3.39 -16.99 -19.86
N ARG A 138 -2.06 -16.84 -19.86
CA ARG A 138 -1.13 -17.95 -19.68
C ARG A 138 -1.23 -18.56 -18.28
N LEU A 139 -1.30 -17.72 -17.25
CA LEU A 139 -1.51 -18.13 -15.87
C LEU A 139 -2.81 -18.93 -15.71
N VAL A 140 -3.91 -18.40 -16.25
CA VAL A 140 -5.26 -19.00 -16.19
C VAL A 140 -5.33 -20.32 -16.96
N LYS A 141 -4.70 -20.39 -18.15
CA LYS A 141 -4.68 -21.62 -18.95
C LYS A 141 -3.92 -22.76 -18.27
N GLY A 142 -2.97 -22.46 -17.37
CA GLY A 142 -2.24 -23.45 -16.58
C GLY A 142 -1.42 -24.47 -17.39
N LYS A 143 -1.21 -24.25 -18.70
CA LYS A 143 -0.54 -25.20 -19.60
C LYS A 143 0.99 -25.16 -19.47
N VAL A 144 1.55 -24.06 -18.96
CA VAL A 144 2.98 -23.84 -18.83
C VAL A 144 3.32 -23.71 -17.35
N SER A 145 4.33 -24.45 -16.90
CA SER A 145 4.88 -24.28 -15.55
C SER A 145 5.57 -22.91 -15.48
N LEU A 146 4.89 -21.94 -14.88
CA LEU A 146 5.45 -20.61 -14.61
C LEU A 146 6.08 -20.62 -13.22
N ALA A 147 7.30 -20.08 -13.10
CA ALA A 147 7.97 -19.84 -11.83
C ALA A 147 7.62 -18.45 -11.29
N GLY A 148 7.81 -18.23 -9.99
CA GLY A 148 7.75 -16.88 -9.41
C GLY A 148 8.84 -15.96 -9.97
N TYR A 149 8.50 -14.69 -10.14
CA TYR A 149 9.44 -13.61 -10.45
C TYR A 149 10.25 -13.27 -9.18
N PRO A 150 11.59 -13.17 -9.25
CA PRO A 150 12.44 -12.94 -8.08
C PRO A 150 12.45 -11.48 -7.62
N LEU A 151 11.35 -11.02 -7.03
CA LEU A 151 11.16 -9.63 -6.55
C LEU A 151 12.22 -9.18 -5.53
N ALA A 152 12.81 -10.13 -4.79
CA ALA A 152 13.87 -9.88 -3.83
C ALA A 152 15.05 -9.10 -4.41
N LYS A 153 15.36 -9.25 -5.70
CA LYS A 153 16.50 -8.53 -6.29
C LYS A 153 16.27 -7.03 -6.37
N ASN A 154 15.02 -6.60 -6.50
CA ASN A 154 14.66 -5.20 -6.72
C ASN A 154 14.17 -4.54 -5.42
N LEU A 155 13.46 -5.29 -4.57
CA LEU A 155 12.84 -4.74 -3.36
C LEU A 155 13.68 -4.93 -2.09
N ALA A 156 14.57 -5.92 -2.00
CA ALA A 156 15.21 -6.27 -0.72
C ALA A 156 16.16 -5.21 -0.14
N ARG A 157 16.42 -4.11 -0.85
CA ARG A 157 17.23 -3.01 -0.33
C ARG A 157 16.52 -2.25 0.78
N ASP A 158 15.23 -1.96 0.57
CA ASP A 158 14.43 -1.09 1.45
C ASP A 158 13.25 -1.83 2.08
N TRP A 159 13.09 -3.10 1.73
CA TRP A 159 11.97 -3.93 2.13
C TRP A 159 12.43 -5.26 2.71
N GLU A 160 11.69 -5.75 3.69
CA GLU A 160 11.84 -7.08 4.26
C GLU A 160 10.62 -7.96 3.94
N VAL A 161 10.87 -9.25 3.70
CA VAL A 161 9.81 -10.24 3.56
C VAL A 161 9.43 -10.75 4.94
N LYS A 162 8.16 -10.61 5.30
CA LYS A 162 7.58 -11.14 6.52
C LYS A 162 6.47 -12.15 6.22
N ASP A 163 6.40 -13.17 7.07
CA ASP A 163 5.24 -14.06 7.12
C ASP A 163 4.05 -13.32 7.74
N TRP A 164 2.83 -13.65 7.29
CA TRP A 164 1.59 -13.03 7.77
C TRP A 164 1.42 -13.14 9.30
N THR A 165 2.08 -14.13 9.91
CA THR A 165 2.11 -14.34 11.36
C THR A 165 2.74 -13.18 12.14
N HIS A 166 3.58 -12.35 11.51
CA HIS A 166 4.20 -11.17 12.13
C HIS A 166 3.23 -10.00 12.33
N PHE A 167 2.09 -10.01 11.62
CA PHE A 167 1.04 -8.99 11.74
C PHE A 167 -0.10 -9.41 12.65
N ALA A 168 -0.04 -10.61 13.24
CA ALA A 168 -1.03 -11.02 14.21
C ALA A 168 -0.98 -10.06 15.40
N PRO A 169 -2.13 -9.54 15.87
CA PRO A 169 -2.17 -8.80 17.13
C PRO A 169 -1.47 -9.65 18.18
N ALA A 170 -0.50 -9.06 18.89
CA ALA A 170 0.14 -9.74 20.01
C ALA A 170 -0.98 -10.38 20.85
N PRO A 171 -0.92 -11.70 21.14
CA PRO A 171 -2.01 -12.39 21.82
C PRO A 171 -2.39 -11.56 23.03
N ALA A 172 -3.66 -11.13 23.08
CA ALA A 172 -4.15 -10.21 24.09
C ALA A 172 -3.59 -10.68 25.44
N PRO A 173 -2.86 -9.81 26.17
CA PRO A 173 -2.14 -10.22 27.37
C PRO A 173 -3.12 -10.99 28.22
N ALA A 174 -2.83 -12.28 28.46
CA ALA A 174 -3.77 -13.20 29.08
C ALA A 174 -4.33 -12.50 30.31
N LEU A 175 -5.58 -12.04 30.21
CA LEU A 175 -6.25 -11.32 31.28
C LEU A 175 -6.08 -12.22 32.49
N PRO A 176 -5.39 -11.76 33.56
CA PRO A 176 -5.03 -12.63 34.68
C PRO A 176 -6.30 -13.33 35.08
N GLU A 177 -6.33 -14.67 34.89
CA GLU A 177 -7.52 -15.50 35.05
C GLU A 177 -8.22 -14.99 36.31
N ALA A 178 -9.35 -14.31 36.11
CA ALA A 178 -10.05 -13.66 37.19
C ALA A 178 -10.48 -14.78 38.13
N SER A 179 -9.67 -14.97 39.17
CA SER A 179 -9.83 -15.78 40.35
C SER A 179 -10.89 -16.86 40.21
N LYS A 180 -10.44 -18.10 40.04
CA LYS A 180 -11.19 -19.34 40.22
C LYS A 180 -12.19 -19.18 41.38
N LYS A 181 -13.40 -18.74 41.04
CA LYS A 181 -14.49 -18.61 41.98
C LYS A 181 -14.99 -20.03 42.19
N ARG A 182 -14.32 -20.70 43.13
CA ARG A 182 -14.66 -21.97 43.79
C ARG A 182 -15.90 -22.63 43.18
N GLU A 183 -15.68 -23.61 42.31
CA GLU A 183 -16.74 -24.49 41.82
C GLU A 183 -17.51 -25.02 43.03
N ARG A 184 -18.79 -24.62 43.14
CA ARG A 184 -19.70 -25.23 44.10
C ARG A 184 -19.97 -26.66 43.59
N PRO A 185 -19.80 -27.69 44.43
CA PRO A 185 -20.19 -29.04 44.05
C PRO A 185 -21.70 -29.07 43.87
N VAL A 186 -22.14 -29.31 42.63
CA VAL A 186 -23.54 -29.58 42.32
C VAL A 186 -23.78 -31.05 42.67
N SER A 187 -24.48 -31.26 43.79
CA SER A 187 -24.97 -32.58 44.17
C SER A 187 -25.93 -33.11 43.11
N SER A 188 -25.59 -34.28 42.58
CA SER A 188 -26.41 -35.07 41.67
C SER A 188 -27.76 -35.40 42.32
N SER A 189 -28.86 -35.03 41.68
CA SER A 189 -30.20 -35.52 42.03
C SER A 189 -30.84 -36.12 40.79
N THR A 190 -30.91 -37.44 40.80
CA THR A 190 -31.69 -38.30 39.92
C THR A 190 -33.18 -38.09 40.20
N SER A 191 -34.00 -37.76 39.20
CA SER A 191 -35.29 -38.45 38.96
C SER A 191 -36.09 -37.88 37.80
N SER A 192 -36.60 -38.81 36.99
CA SER A 192 -37.88 -38.83 36.27
C SER A 192 -38.16 -37.90 35.07
N PRO A 193 -38.71 -38.44 33.96
CA PRO A 193 -39.48 -37.71 32.94
C PRO A 193 -40.98 -37.67 33.37
N PRO A 194 -42.01 -37.21 32.60
CA PRO A 194 -42.14 -36.50 31.30
C PRO A 194 -43.18 -35.31 31.44
N PRO A 195 -44.18 -35.02 30.55
CA PRO A 195 -44.24 -34.62 29.13
C PRO A 195 -45.06 -33.30 28.84
N THR A 196 -45.15 -32.96 27.54
CA THR A 196 -46.35 -32.44 26.80
C THR A 196 -46.46 -30.95 26.46
N LYS A 197 -46.59 -30.71 25.15
CA LYS A 197 -47.29 -29.63 24.44
C LYS A 197 -48.38 -28.92 25.25
N ARG A 198 -48.39 -27.58 25.18
CA ARG A 198 -49.58 -26.76 24.88
C ARG A 198 -49.15 -25.37 24.37
N ALA A 199 -49.74 -24.98 23.25
CA ALA A 199 -49.86 -23.59 22.80
C ALA A 199 -50.74 -22.80 23.77
N ILE A 200 -50.67 -21.45 23.75
CA ILE A 200 -51.79 -20.49 23.91
C ILE A 200 -51.22 -19.05 23.97
N LEU A 201 -51.68 -18.25 23.00
CA LEU A 201 -52.09 -16.84 22.99
C LEU A 201 -51.19 -15.69 23.49
N GLU A 202 -51.09 -14.70 22.58
CA GLU A 202 -51.17 -13.25 22.81
C GLU A 202 -52.21 -12.88 23.87
N ASP A 203 -51.92 -11.94 24.78
CA ASP A 203 -52.46 -10.57 24.66
C ASP A 203 -52.04 -9.68 25.84
N SER A 204 -52.12 -8.37 25.58
CA SER A 204 -52.42 -7.29 26.53
C SER A 204 -51.30 -6.68 27.39
N ASN A 205 -50.83 -5.54 26.89
CA ASN A 205 -50.87 -4.24 27.57
C ASN A 205 -51.25 -4.23 29.07
N ALA A 206 -50.32 -3.76 29.90
CA ALA A 206 -50.60 -2.86 31.03
C ALA A 206 -49.34 -2.04 31.38
N PRO A 207 -49.45 -0.71 31.54
CA PRO A 207 -48.39 0.10 32.11
C PRO A 207 -48.52 0.12 33.64
N SER A 208 -47.41 0.07 34.36
CA SER A 208 -47.40 0.51 35.75
C SER A 208 -46.08 1.13 36.18
N PRO A 209 -46.15 2.07 37.14
CA PRO A 209 -45.18 3.14 37.33
C PRO A 209 -44.34 2.96 38.61
N THR A 210 -43.48 3.95 38.86
CA THR A 210 -42.81 4.27 40.14
C THR A 210 -41.70 3.32 40.60
N GLU A 211 -40.47 3.83 40.62
CA GLU A 211 -39.79 4.09 41.89
C GLU A 211 -38.63 5.07 41.74
N VAL A 212 -38.59 6.01 42.69
CA VAL A 212 -37.64 7.09 42.85
C VAL A 212 -36.40 6.53 43.55
N ALA A 213 -35.22 6.65 42.93
CA ALA A 213 -33.95 6.41 43.60
C ALA A 213 -33.20 7.75 43.72
N SER A 214 -33.12 8.23 44.96
CA SER A 214 -32.32 9.38 45.38
C SER A 214 -30.84 9.04 45.29
N SER A 215 -30.08 9.80 44.49
CA SER A 215 -28.62 9.74 44.42
C SER A 215 -27.99 10.60 45.52
N PRO A 216 -26.88 10.18 46.14
CA PRO A 216 -26.14 10.98 47.12
C PRO A 216 -25.26 12.06 46.44
N PRO A 217 -24.88 13.14 47.15
CA PRO A 217 -24.14 14.26 46.57
C PRO A 217 -22.68 13.89 46.27
N GLU A 218 -22.24 14.19 45.04
CA GLU A 218 -20.84 14.12 44.64
C GLU A 218 -20.02 15.19 45.37
N TYR A 219 -18.98 14.73 46.07
CA TYR A 219 -17.96 15.59 46.65
C TYR A 219 -17.13 16.24 45.53
N ALA A 220 -17.10 17.57 45.53
CA ALA A 220 -16.26 18.37 44.63
C ALA A 220 -14.78 18.02 44.80
N LYS A 221 -14.14 17.61 43.69
CA LYS A 221 -12.70 17.41 43.60
C LYS A 221 -11.97 18.76 43.51
N PRO A 222 -10.87 18.95 44.26
CA PRO A 222 -10.04 20.15 44.21
C PRO A 222 -8.98 20.03 43.09
N ASP A 223 -9.39 20.12 41.81
CA ASP A 223 -8.46 20.07 40.67
C ASP A 223 -8.51 21.34 39.78
N SER A 224 -9.23 22.40 40.18
CA SER A 224 -9.55 23.53 39.29
C SER A 224 -8.50 24.66 39.20
N GLU A 225 -7.47 24.69 40.06
CA GLU A 225 -6.60 25.87 40.15
C GLU A 225 -5.40 25.83 39.18
N ALA A 226 -4.89 24.64 38.84
CA ALA A 226 -3.82 24.48 37.85
C ALA A 226 -4.28 24.79 36.40
N ASP A 227 -5.58 24.63 36.14
CA ASP A 227 -6.15 24.77 34.81
C ASP A 227 -6.25 26.25 34.38
N PHE A 228 -6.49 27.15 35.34
CA PHE A 228 -6.58 28.59 35.06
C PHE A 228 -5.24 29.21 34.65
N GLN A 229 -4.14 28.83 35.33
CA GLN A 229 -2.80 29.31 34.95
C GLN A 229 -2.38 28.79 33.59
N THR A 230 -2.73 27.54 33.27
CA THR A 230 -2.40 26.94 31.97
C THR A 230 -3.22 27.60 30.86
N GLN A 231 -4.51 27.89 31.08
CA GLN A 231 -5.33 28.65 30.13
C GLN A 231 -4.83 30.09 29.95
N ALA A 232 -4.43 30.78 31.02
CA ALA A 232 -3.92 32.14 30.93
C ALA A 232 -2.59 32.20 30.14
N ILE A 233 -1.67 31.26 30.39
CA ILE A 233 -0.42 31.14 29.62
C ILE A 233 -0.72 30.84 28.16
N ARG A 234 -1.60 29.89 27.87
CA ARG A 234 -1.99 29.52 26.51
C ARG A 234 -2.59 30.70 25.75
N HIS A 235 -3.43 31.49 26.40
CA HIS A 235 -4.07 32.66 25.79
C HIS A 235 -3.09 33.80 25.48
N VAL A 236 -2.04 33.97 26.30
CA VAL A 236 -0.95 34.93 26.02
C VAL A 236 -0.05 34.43 24.91
N VAL A 237 0.29 33.13 24.91
CA VAL A 237 1.07 32.49 23.83
C VAL A 237 0.32 32.60 22.51
N ASP A 238 -0.95 32.22 22.44
CA ASP A 238 -1.74 32.25 21.19
C ASP A 238 -1.91 33.69 20.65
N ARG A 239 -1.93 34.70 21.53
CA ARG A 239 -2.04 36.11 21.12
C ARG A 239 -0.73 36.69 20.61
N GLU A 240 0.39 36.40 21.28
CA GLU A 240 1.68 37.03 21.00
C GLU A 240 2.58 36.20 20.07
N LEU A 241 2.36 34.89 19.96
CA LEU A 241 3.16 34.02 19.10
C LEU A 241 3.02 34.38 17.61
N PRO A 242 1.82 34.63 17.04
CA PRO A 242 1.70 34.95 15.61
C PRO A 242 2.40 36.25 15.20
N THR A 243 2.54 37.21 16.13
CA THR A 243 3.21 38.49 15.87
C THR A 243 4.73 38.39 16.06
N LEU A 244 5.19 37.60 17.03
CA LEU A 244 6.62 37.43 17.33
C LEU A 244 7.30 36.41 16.40
N LEU A 245 6.58 35.40 15.92
CA LEU A 245 7.14 34.28 15.16
C LEU A 245 7.70 34.67 13.78
N PRO A 246 7.05 35.54 12.97
CA PRO A 246 7.64 36.03 11.73
C PRO A 246 8.94 36.81 11.96
N ALA A 247 8.99 37.64 13.00
CA ALA A 247 10.16 38.44 13.35
C ALA A 247 11.31 37.56 13.87
N ALA A 248 11.01 36.59 14.72
CA ALA A 248 11.98 35.62 15.23
C ALA A 248 12.53 34.72 14.11
N LEU A 249 11.67 34.22 13.21
CA LEU A 249 12.10 33.44 12.04
C LEU A 249 13.02 34.28 11.15
N THR A 250 12.67 35.53 10.84
CA THR A 250 13.50 36.39 9.99
C THR A 250 14.88 36.67 10.61
N ALA A 251 14.96 36.77 11.93
CA ALA A 251 16.22 36.97 12.64
C ALA A 251 17.09 35.70 12.73
N VAL A 252 16.46 34.52 12.84
CA VAL A 252 17.16 33.25 13.12
C VAL A 252 17.49 32.47 11.84
N LEU A 253 16.63 32.53 10.82
CA LEU A 253 16.79 31.81 9.55
C LEU A 253 18.18 32.02 8.92
N PRO A 254 18.72 33.25 8.81
CA PRO A 254 20.06 33.45 8.21
C PRO A 254 21.18 32.72 8.98
N SER A 255 21.06 32.59 10.30
CA SER A 255 22.06 31.92 11.13
C SER A 255 21.98 30.38 11.08
N VAL A 256 20.79 29.83 10.83
CA VAL A 256 20.56 28.38 10.72
C VAL A 256 20.91 27.88 9.32
N PHE A 257 20.66 28.69 8.30
CA PHE A 257 20.97 28.37 6.90
C PHE A 257 22.35 28.84 6.43
N ALA A 258 23.11 29.52 7.29
CA ALA A 258 24.53 29.76 7.07
C ALA A 258 25.27 28.41 7.16
N ALA A 259 25.34 27.71 6.03
CA ALA A 259 26.14 26.50 5.89
C ALA A 259 27.59 26.82 6.32
N PRO A 260 28.26 25.91 7.07
CA PRO A 260 29.69 26.01 7.30
C PRO A 260 30.41 25.66 5.99
N GLY A 261 30.45 26.63 5.08
CA GLY A 261 31.06 26.52 3.76
C GLY A 261 32.27 27.45 3.63
N PRO A 262 33.37 26.98 3.00
CA PRO A 262 34.59 27.74 2.88
C PRO A 262 34.40 28.89 1.88
N HIS A 263 34.92 30.04 2.28
CA HIS A 263 35.05 31.29 1.52
C HIS A 263 35.04 31.12 -0.01
N THR A 264 33.91 31.41 -0.65
CA THR A 264 33.89 31.84 -2.05
C THR A 264 33.04 33.09 -2.15
N ASN A 265 33.70 34.13 -2.62
CA ASN A 265 33.30 35.53 -2.55
C ASN A 265 32.01 35.85 -3.31
N SER A 266 31.32 36.86 -2.77
CA SER A 266 30.72 37.96 -3.53
C SER A 266 29.59 37.62 -4.48
N PHE A 267 28.39 37.46 -3.93
CA PHE A 267 27.21 38.06 -4.55
C PHE A 267 26.83 39.31 -3.76
N ASP A 268 27.23 40.46 -4.32
CA ASP A 268 26.66 41.76 -4.00
C ASP A 268 25.16 41.67 -4.27
N SER A 269 24.36 41.74 -3.21
CA SER A 269 22.94 42.00 -3.31
C SER A 269 22.62 42.99 -2.22
N ASP A 270 22.30 44.19 -2.67
CA ASP A 270 21.87 45.35 -1.89
C ASP A 270 21.19 44.93 -0.60
N ALA A 271 21.95 45.07 0.49
CA ALA A 271 21.49 44.78 1.83
C ALA A 271 20.32 45.72 2.15
N SER A 272 19.11 45.21 1.99
CA SER A 272 17.91 45.81 2.51
C SER A 272 18.16 46.14 3.98
N THR A 273 18.07 47.41 4.32
CA THR A 273 18.17 47.96 5.66
C THR A 273 17.03 47.37 6.49
N PHE A 274 17.23 46.15 7.01
CA PHE A 274 16.28 45.58 7.94
C PHE A 274 16.23 46.51 9.15
N PRO A 275 15.03 47.00 9.53
CA PRO A 275 14.90 47.86 10.69
C PRO A 275 15.48 47.11 11.89
N LYS A 276 16.47 47.72 12.53
CA LYS A 276 17.16 47.21 13.71
C LYS A 276 16.10 47.10 14.83
N MET A 277 15.42 45.97 14.92
CA MET A 277 14.43 45.74 15.96
C MET A 277 15.18 45.65 17.29
N GLN A 278 15.02 46.68 18.12
CA GLN A 278 15.53 46.66 19.48
C GLN A 278 14.65 45.72 20.29
N LEU A 279 15.11 44.49 20.47
CA LEU A 279 14.52 43.55 21.40
C LEU A 279 14.53 44.18 22.80
N THR A 280 13.40 44.11 23.50
CA THR A 280 13.35 44.43 24.93
C THR A 280 14.28 43.50 25.70
N ALA A 281 14.80 43.93 26.86
CA ALA A 281 15.68 43.10 27.68
C ALA A 281 15.08 41.71 28.02
N ALA A 282 13.74 41.65 28.17
CA ALA A 282 13.01 40.40 28.34
C ALA A 282 13.05 39.52 27.07
N GLY A 283 12.86 40.10 25.89
CA GLY A 283 12.99 39.38 24.61
C GLY A 283 14.41 38.84 24.40
N ALA A 284 15.43 39.62 24.74
CA ALA A 284 16.83 39.18 24.65
C ALA A 284 17.14 37.97 25.56
N ALA A 285 16.53 37.91 26.76
CA ALA A 285 16.70 36.78 27.67
C ALA A 285 15.93 35.52 27.24
N LEU A 286 14.83 35.66 26.50
CA LEU A 286 14.01 34.55 26.03
C LEU A 286 14.59 33.85 24.78
N ILE A 287 15.33 34.57 23.94
CA ILE A 287 15.89 34.04 22.69
C ILE A 287 16.75 32.78 22.89
N PRO A 288 17.71 32.73 23.84
CA PRO A 288 18.51 31.52 24.05
C PRO A 288 17.65 30.30 24.41
N HIS A 289 16.60 30.51 25.21
CA HIS A 289 15.70 29.43 25.61
C HIS A 289 14.85 28.95 24.44
N LEU A 290 14.28 29.87 23.64
CA LEU A 290 13.54 29.54 22.42
C LEU A 290 14.41 28.81 21.40
N LEU A 291 15.65 29.27 21.17
CA LEU A 291 16.59 28.61 20.26
C LEU A 291 16.94 27.19 20.72
N THR A 292 17.03 26.95 22.02
CA THR A 292 17.31 25.62 22.57
C THR A 292 16.18 24.64 22.25
N HIS A 293 14.92 25.09 22.24
CA HIS A 293 13.77 24.25 21.90
C HIS A 293 13.46 24.18 20.40
N LEU A 294 13.66 25.28 19.66
CA LEU A 294 13.38 25.34 18.22
C LEU A 294 14.43 24.62 17.38
N ARG A 295 15.70 24.61 17.80
CA ARG A 295 16.78 23.96 17.06
C ARG A 295 16.51 22.47 16.76
N PRO A 296 16.21 21.60 17.76
CA PRO A 296 15.94 20.19 17.47
C PRO A 296 14.70 20.01 16.58
N GLN A 297 13.68 20.86 16.72
CA GLN A 297 12.49 20.81 15.86
C GLN A 297 12.79 21.20 14.41
N MET A 298 13.56 22.28 14.19
CA MET A 298 13.97 22.69 12.85
C MET A 298 14.88 21.64 12.20
N GLN A 299 15.76 21.03 12.99
CA GLN A 299 16.66 19.99 12.50
C GLN A 299 15.89 18.72 12.12
N ASP A 300 14.91 18.31 12.93
CA ASP A 300 14.00 17.21 12.62
C ASP A 300 13.16 17.49 11.35
N ILE A 301 12.63 18.70 11.19
CA ILE A 301 11.93 19.10 9.95
C ILE A 301 12.87 19.05 8.73
N GLN A 302 14.11 19.51 8.88
CA GLN A 302 15.11 19.48 7.82
C GLN A 302 15.47 18.04 7.44
N ASP A 303 15.72 17.18 8.43
CA ASP A 303 16.05 15.78 8.22
C ASP A 303 14.89 15.04 7.55
N ARG A 304 13.64 15.30 7.95
CA ARG A 304 12.43 14.77 7.28
C ARG A 304 12.31 15.24 5.84
N ALA A 305 12.53 16.53 5.57
CA ALA A 305 12.47 17.06 4.21
C ALA A 305 13.56 16.46 3.31
N LEU A 306 14.77 16.27 3.83
CA LEU A 306 15.87 15.59 3.13
C LEU A 306 15.56 14.11 2.89
N SER A 307 15.00 13.42 3.88
CA SER A 307 14.56 12.03 3.73
C SER A 307 13.49 11.89 2.65
N ARG A 308 12.48 12.76 2.66
CA ARG A 308 11.39 12.75 1.68
C ARG A 308 11.87 12.97 0.25
N THR A 309 12.72 13.99 0.05
CA THR A 309 13.29 14.29 -1.27
C THR A 309 14.19 13.15 -1.76
N ARG A 310 14.90 12.47 -0.86
CA ARG A 310 15.66 11.28 -1.18
C ARG A 310 14.78 10.11 -1.61
N THR A 311 13.75 9.78 -0.84
CA THR A 311 12.79 8.71 -1.20
C THR A 311 12.10 9.02 -2.53
N GLN A 312 11.68 10.27 -2.75
CA GLN A 312 11.08 10.68 -4.01
C GLN A 312 12.03 10.48 -5.20
N ARG A 313 13.32 10.82 -5.02
CA ARG A 313 14.34 10.59 -6.04
C ARG A 313 14.56 9.10 -6.29
N GLU A 314 14.67 8.29 -5.24
CA GLU A 314 14.87 6.84 -5.35
C GLU A 314 13.67 6.17 -6.04
N THR A 315 12.44 6.58 -5.74
CA THR A 315 11.23 6.12 -6.45
C THR A 315 11.24 6.53 -7.91
N ALA A 316 11.56 7.79 -8.22
CA ALA A 316 11.62 8.26 -9.62
C ALA A 316 12.72 7.56 -10.42
N GLU A 317 13.86 7.23 -9.78
CA GLU A 317 14.95 6.47 -10.40
C GLU A 317 14.52 5.03 -10.71
N MET A 318 13.79 4.39 -9.78
CA MET A 318 13.23 3.05 -10.00
C MET A 318 12.19 3.04 -11.13
N GLU A 319 11.27 4.02 -11.16
CA GLU A 319 10.28 4.15 -12.24
C GLU A 319 10.95 4.39 -13.59
N PHE A 320 12.00 5.21 -13.63
CA PHE A 320 12.77 5.45 -14.84
C PHE A 320 13.50 4.18 -15.31
N GLU A 321 14.10 3.40 -14.40
CA GLU A 321 14.75 2.14 -14.75
C GLU A 321 13.75 1.11 -15.29
N GLU A 322 12.56 1.01 -14.69
CA GLU A 322 11.46 0.17 -15.18
C GLU A 322 11.00 0.59 -16.59
N ASP A 323 10.86 1.89 -16.86
CA ASP A 323 10.52 2.43 -18.18
C ASP A 323 11.59 2.10 -19.22
N VAL A 324 12.88 2.22 -18.86
CA VAL A 324 14.00 1.86 -19.73
C VAL A 324 13.98 0.38 -20.06
N ASP A 325 13.76 -0.49 -19.06
CA ASP A 325 13.68 -1.94 -19.27
C ASP A 325 12.46 -2.32 -20.12
N ASN A 326 11.32 -1.67 -19.91
CA ASN A 326 10.12 -1.84 -20.74
C ASN A 326 10.38 -1.44 -22.19
N LYS A 327 11.01 -0.28 -22.42
CA LYS A 327 11.35 0.20 -23.77
C LYS A 327 12.38 -0.68 -24.46
N LYS A 328 13.33 -1.23 -23.69
CA LYS A 328 14.31 -2.19 -24.19
C LYS A 328 13.64 -3.50 -24.62
N ALA A 329 12.69 -4.00 -23.84
CA ALA A 329 11.91 -5.18 -24.19
C ALA A 329 11.07 -4.95 -25.46
N GLU A 330 10.42 -3.80 -25.59
CA GLU A 330 9.67 -3.39 -26.79
C GLU A 330 10.58 -3.34 -28.03
N LEU A 331 11.76 -2.72 -27.92
CA LEU A 331 12.73 -2.66 -29.02
C LEU A 331 13.24 -4.04 -29.42
N HIS A 332 13.46 -4.93 -28.45
CA HIS A 332 13.85 -6.30 -28.73
C HIS A 332 12.76 -7.04 -29.52
N GLU A 333 11.49 -6.90 -29.13
CA GLU A 333 10.38 -7.51 -29.85
C GLU A 333 10.25 -7.00 -31.29
N ILE A 334 10.37 -5.69 -31.50
CA ILE A 334 10.37 -5.09 -32.84
C ILE A 334 11.53 -5.65 -33.68
N THR A 335 12.70 -5.80 -33.07
CA THR A 335 13.88 -6.35 -33.75
C THR A 335 13.67 -7.82 -34.14
N GLU A 336 13.19 -8.66 -33.21
CA GLU A 336 12.89 -10.07 -33.49
C GLU A 336 11.81 -10.21 -34.57
N ARG A 337 10.77 -9.39 -34.52
CA ARG A 337 9.71 -9.35 -35.55
C ARG A 337 10.29 -8.99 -36.92
N GLY A 338 11.13 -7.96 -36.99
CA GLY A 338 11.80 -7.55 -38.23
C GLY A 338 12.71 -8.64 -38.80
N ILE A 339 13.43 -9.38 -37.95
CA ILE A 339 14.25 -10.52 -38.37
C ILE A 339 13.37 -11.62 -38.97
N MET A 340 12.27 -12.00 -38.31
CA MET A 340 11.35 -13.02 -38.82
C MET A 340 10.69 -12.62 -40.14
N GLU A 341 10.36 -11.34 -40.32
CA GLU A 341 9.82 -10.82 -41.59
C GLU A 341 10.86 -10.87 -42.71
N LEU A 342 12.11 -10.50 -42.43
CA LEU A 342 13.21 -10.57 -43.38
C LEU A 342 13.51 -12.01 -43.79
N GLU A 343 13.59 -12.93 -42.83
CA GLU A 343 13.78 -14.36 -43.10
C GLU A 343 12.67 -14.93 -44.00
N ARG A 344 11.41 -14.54 -43.74
CA ARG A 344 10.27 -14.94 -44.58
C ARG A 344 10.38 -14.37 -45.99
N ALA A 345 10.79 -13.11 -46.13
CA ALA A 345 10.98 -12.48 -47.43
C ALA A 345 12.11 -13.16 -48.23
N VAL A 346 13.23 -13.48 -47.58
CA VAL A 346 14.35 -14.21 -48.19
C VAL A 346 13.95 -15.62 -48.61
N ALA A 347 13.17 -16.33 -47.80
CA ALA A 347 12.64 -17.64 -48.18
C ALA A 347 11.75 -17.54 -49.44
N HIS A 348 10.83 -16.57 -49.47
CA HIS A 348 9.97 -16.35 -50.63
C HIS A 348 10.75 -16.00 -51.91
N THR A 349 11.76 -15.11 -51.82
CA THR A 349 12.57 -14.77 -53.00
C THR A 349 13.43 -15.94 -53.48
N THR A 350 13.93 -16.76 -52.56
CA THR A 350 14.69 -17.97 -52.90
C THR A 350 13.82 -19.00 -53.60
N ASP A 351 12.59 -19.22 -53.10
CA ASP A 351 11.63 -20.13 -53.73
C ASP A 351 11.19 -19.62 -55.11
N GLN A 352 11.02 -18.31 -55.27
CA GLN A 352 10.68 -17.71 -56.56
C GLN A 352 11.81 -17.90 -57.59
N VAL A 353 13.06 -17.61 -57.23
CA VAL A 353 14.21 -17.82 -58.11
C VAL A 353 14.36 -19.31 -58.47
N ARG A 354 14.07 -20.21 -57.53
CA ARG A 354 14.09 -21.65 -57.80
C ARG A 354 13.03 -22.03 -58.83
N HIS A 355 11.81 -21.52 -58.69
CA HIS A 355 10.74 -21.77 -59.63
C HIS A 355 11.07 -21.23 -61.04
N ASP A 356 11.60 -20.01 -61.13
CA ASP A 356 12.01 -19.41 -62.40
C ASP A 356 13.10 -20.24 -63.11
N LEU A 357 14.06 -20.79 -62.34
CA LEU A 357 15.12 -21.67 -62.88
C LEU A 357 14.58 -23.02 -63.37
N ASP A 358 13.61 -23.59 -62.66
CA ASP A 358 12.97 -24.85 -63.08
C ASP A 358 12.21 -24.65 -64.40
N ASP A 359 11.47 -23.54 -64.53
CA ASP A 359 10.75 -23.16 -65.76
C ASP A 359 11.72 -22.92 -66.94
N GLU A 360 12.85 -22.25 -66.73
CA GLU A 360 13.90 -22.10 -67.76
C GLU A 360 14.51 -23.45 -68.17
N CYS A 361 14.73 -24.38 -67.22
CA CYS A 361 15.27 -25.70 -67.51
C CYS A 361 14.30 -26.55 -68.35
N GLU A 362 12.99 -26.45 -68.10
CA GLU A 362 11.96 -27.11 -68.91
C GLU A 362 11.94 -26.57 -70.34
N ASN A 363 12.01 -25.25 -70.50
CA ASN A 363 12.04 -24.59 -71.81
C ASN A 363 13.27 -25.00 -72.65
N ILE A 364 14.46 -25.10 -72.04
CA ILE A 364 15.68 -25.55 -72.71
C ILE A 364 15.57 -27.02 -73.12
N SER A 365 14.90 -27.85 -72.32
CA SER A 365 14.76 -29.29 -72.59
C SER A 365 13.74 -29.58 -73.70
N GLY A 366 12.65 -28.81 -73.78
CA GLY A 366 11.62 -28.96 -74.82
C GLY A 366 12.04 -28.49 -76.22
N GLY A 367 13.04 -27.60 -76.34
CA GLY A 367 13.49 -27.04 -77.61
C GLY A 367 14.36 -27.96 -78.50
N LYS A 368 14.59 -29.22 -78.10
CA LYS A 368 15.46 -30.17 -78.84
C LYS A 368 14.71 -31.19 -79.73
N GLU A 369 13.39 -31.18 -79.75
CA GLU A 369 12.58 -32.14 -80.55
C GLU A 369 12.01 -31.59 -81.86
N THR A 370 12.44 -30.40 -82.30
CA THR A 370 12.19 -29.86 -83.66
C THR A 370 13.45 -29.89 -84.49
#